data_AF-A0A2G9HZQ5-F1
#
_entry.id   AF-A0A2G9HZQ5-F1
#
_cell.length_a   1.000
_cell.length_b   1.000
_cell.length_c   1.000
_cell.angle_alpha   90.00
_cell.angle_beta   90.00
_cell.angle_gamma   90.00
#
_symmetry.space_group_name_H-M   'P 1'
#
loop_
_entity.id
_entity.type
_entity.pdbx_description
1 polymer ?
#
loop_
_entity_poly.entity_id
_entity_poly.type
_entity_poly.pdbx_seq_one_letter_code
_entity_poly.pdbx_strand_id
1 'polypeptide(L)'
;MGEPSRTINMEELMTYSNNLIEFLKEEKDIVGLKHFLHQSSALQTQCDKDLNEVQKSIEDYEKKIDACKQKAAAAESELVINEIDELERQRDSVEEQRQTIKKFEQDDLRAQMKLSMYASVTNIIPYLDDPSKISGHIVERDKKVVEKFEFDPSKVTSFDTCNNIWKMISLS
;
A
#
# COMPACT_ATOMS: atom_id res chain seq x y z
N MET A 1 -52.12 -30.40 26.75
CA MET A 1 -53.35 -29.88 27.38
C MET A 1 -54.39 -29.78 26.28
N GLY A 2 -55.48 -30.54 26.35
CA GLY A 2 -56.49 -30.61 25.29
C GLY A 2 -57.46 -29.45 25.36
N GLU A 3 -57.68 -28.77 24.25
CA GLU A 3 -58.73 -27.75 24.10
C GLU A 3 -60.12 -28.39 24.30
N PRO A 4 -61.06 -27.73 25.00
CA PRO A 4 -62.43 -28.23 25.15
C PRO A 4 -63.19 -28.07 23.83
N SER A 5 -63.70 -29.17 23.29
CA SER A 5 -64.60 -29.15 22.13
C SER A 5 -65.79 -28.22 22.41
N ARG A 6 -65.87 -27.09 21.71
CA ARG A 6 -67.07 -26.24 21.67
C ARG A 6 -68.17 -27.02 20.96
N THR A 7 -69.02 -27.70 21.72
CA THR A 7 -70.22 -28.35 21.19
C THR A 7 -71.29 -27.29 20.99
N ILE A 8 -71.56 -26.93 19.74
CA ILE A 8 -72.67 -26.03 19.36
C ILE A 8 -73.98 -26.71 19.78
N ASN A 9 -74.85 -25.99 20.49
CA ASN A 9 -76.14 -26.54 20.91
C ASN A 9 -77.16 -26.51 19.74
N MET A 10 -78.22 -27.31 19.84
CA MET A 10 -79.21 -27.48 18.77
C MET A 10 -79.91 -26.16 18.38
N GLU A 11 -80.10 -25.26 19.35
CA GLU A 11 -80.80 -23.99 19.14
C GLU A 11 -79.93 -22.97 18.40
N GLU A 12 -78.64 -22.89 18.73
CA GLU A 12 -77.64 -22.12 17.98
C GLU A 12 -77.48 -22.65 16.56
N LEU A 13 -77.48 -23.98 16.39
CA LEU A 13 -77.41 -24.61 15.07
C LEU A 13 -78.64 -24.29 14.21
N MET A 14 -79.83 -24.35 14.80
CA MET A 14 -81.09 -23.99 14.13
C MET A 14 -81.16 -22.49 13.80
N THR A 15 -80.62 -21.64 14.67
CA THR A 15 -80.53 -20.20 14.41
C THR A 15 -79.57 -19.91 13.26
N TYR A 16 -78.40 -20.55 13.24
CA TYR A 16 -77.45 -20.45 12.13
C TYR A 16 -78.04 -20.95 10.80
N SER A 17 -78.75 -22.08 10.81
CA SER A 17 -79.35 -22.64 9.61
C SER A 17 -80.44 -21.72 9.05
N ASN A 18 -81.30 -21.16 9.91
CA ASN A 18 -82.33 -20.21 9.50
C ASN A 18 -81.72 -18.93 8.91
N ASN A 19 -80.69 -18.38 9.55
CA ASN A 19 -79.98 -17.21 9.02
C ASN A 19 -79.34 -17.51 7.64
N LEU A 20 -78.81 -18.71 7.46
CA LEU A 20 -78.23 -19.12 6.17
C LEU A 20 -79.28 -19.29 5.08
N ILE A 21 -80.44 -19.86 5.42
CA ILE A 21 -81.59 -20.00 4.52
C ILE A 21 -82.12 -18.62 4.12
N GLU A 22 -82.22 -17.69 5.08
CA GLU A 22 -82.65 -16.32 4.80
C GLU A 22 -81.64 -15.55 3.94
N PHE A 23 -80.34 -15.74 4.19
CA PHE A 23 -79.25 -15.12 3.43
C PHE A 23 -79.11 -15.66 1.99
N LEU A 24 -79.50 -16.91 1.74
CA LEU A 24 -79.45 -17.56 0.43
C LEU A 24 -80.83 -17.64 -0.25
N LYS A 25 -81.79 -16.87 0.25
CA LYS A 25 -83.20 -16.98 -0.14
C LYS A 25 -83.47 -16.54 -1.57
N GLU A 26 -82.66 -15.63 -2.12
CA GLU A 26 -82.81 -15.17 -3.50
C GLU A 26 -81.70 -15.72 -4.42
N GLU A 27 -82.06 -16.10 -5.64
CA GLU A 27 -81.10 -16.61 -6.65
C GLU A 27 -79.97 -15.60 -6.94
N LYS A 28 -80.26 -14.30 -6.83
CA LYS A 28 -79.28 -13.21 -6.98
C LYS A 28 -78.14 -13.29 -5.95
N ASP A 29 -78.40 -13.82 -4.75
CA ASP A 29 -77.41 -13.90 -3.66
C ASP A 29 -76.36 -14.99 -3.97
N ILE A 30 -76.81 -16.11 -4.53
CA ILE A 30 -75.93 -17.19 -5.02
C ILE A 30 -75.09 -16.71 -6.21
N VAL A 31 -75.67 -15.93 -7.11
CA VAL A 31 -74.94 -15.31 -8.24
C VAL A 31 -73.88 -14.31 -7.74
N GLY A 32 -74.23 -13.49 -6.74
CA GLY A 32 -73.31 -12.56 -6.09
C GLY A 32 -72.12 -13.27 -5.42
N LEU A 33 -72.38 -14.36 -4.69
CA LEU A 33 -71.33 -15.19 -4.08
C LEU A 33 -70.39 -15.82 -5.12
N LYS A 34 -70.92 -16.36 -6.23
CA LYS A 34 -70.10 -16.91 -7.31
C LYS A 34 -69.22 -15.83 -7.96
N HIS A 35 -69.77 -14.64 -8.21
CA HIS A 35 -69.00 -13.52 -8.74
C HIS A 35 -67.87 -13.12 -7.78
N PHE A 36 -68.17 -13.02 -6.48
CA PHE A 36 -67.17 -12.67 -5.46
C PHE A 36 -66.06 -13.73 -5.37
N LEU A 37 -66.42 -15.01 -5.40
CA LEU A 37 -65.44 -16.11 -5.42
C LEU A 37 -64.53 -16.03 -6.64
N HIS A 38 -65.10 -15.74 -7.82
CA HIS A 38 -64.32 -15.59 -9.04
C HIS A 38 -63.36 -14.40 -8.96
N GLN A 39 -63.84 -13.25 -8.47
CA GLN A 39 -63.01 -12.06 -8.27
C GLN A 39 -61.86 -12.32 -7.27
N SER A 40 -62.15 -13.01 -6.16
CA SER A 40 -61.14 -13.41 -5.18
C SER A 40 -60.08 -14.32 -5.80
N SER A 41 -60.49 -15.31 -6.61
CA SER A 41 -59.56 -16.22 -7.27
C SER A 41 -58.67 -15.53 -8.31
N ALA A 42 -59.24 -14.57 -9.05
CA ALA A 42 -58.50 -13.75 -10.01
C ALA A 42 -57.50 -12.84 -9.29
N LEU A 43 -57.90 -12.21 -8.18
CA LEU A 43 -57.02 -11.38 -7.37
C LEU A 43 -55.88 -12.21 -6.77
N GLN A 44 -56.17 -13.40 -6.24
CA GLN A 44 -55.15 -14.30 -5.73
C GLN A 44 -54.13 -14.67 -6.81
N THR A 45 -54.60 -15.05 -8.00
CA THR A 45 -53.72 -15.36 -9.14
C THR A 45 -52.86 -14.17 -9.54
N GLN A 46 -53.39 -12.94 -9.46
CA GLN A 46 -52.63 -11.73 -9.75
C GLN A 46 -51.57 -11.46 -8.67
N CYS A 47 -51.95 -11.55 -7.39
CA CYS A 47 -51.00 -11.42 -6.28
C CYS A 47 -49.86 -12.44 -6.39
N ASP A 48 -50.15 -13.69 -6.77
CA ASP A 48 -49.13 -14.73 -6.96
C ASP A 48 -48.17 -14.38 -8.10
N LYS A 49 -48.68 -13.80 -9.20
CA LYS A 49 -47.83 -13.32 -10.30
C LYS A 49 -46.93 -12.17 -9.85
N ASP A 50 -47.50 -11.17 -9.19
CA ASP A 50 -46.79 -9.99 -8.72
C ASP A 50 -45.69 -10.38 -7.71
N LEU A 51 -46.01 -11.30 -6.79
CA LEU A 51 -45.03 -11.85 -5.83
C LEU A 51 -43.88 -12.55 -6.55
N ASN A 52 -44.18 -13.41 -7.53
CA ASN A 52 -43.14 -14.10 -8.29
C ASN A 52 -42.27 -13.14 -9.11
N GLU A 53 -42.85 -12.09 -9.69
CA GLU A 53 -42.11 -11.06 -10.43
C GLU A 53 -41.17 -10.26 -9.51
N VAL A 54 -41.67 -9.83 -8.35
CA VAL A 54 -40.86 -9.16 -7.33
C VAL A 54 -39.76 -10.07 -6.85
N GLN A 55 -40.05 -11.34 -6.55
CA GLN A 55 -39.06 -12.30 -6.08
C GLN A 55 -37.95 -12.54 -7.11
N LYS A 56 -38.32 -12.71 -8.39
CA LYS A 56 -37.34 -12.81 -9.49
C LYS A 56 -36.49 -11.55 -9.61
N SER A 57 -37.08 -10.38 -9.43
CA SER A 57 -36.36 -9.11 -9.49
C SER A 57 -35.38 -8.98 -8.33
N ILE A 58 -35.76 -9.38 -7.11
CA ILE A 58 -34.88 -9.42 -5.94
C ILE A 58 -33.67 -10.31 -6.21
N GLU A 59 -33.89 -11.55 -6.67
CA GLU A 59 -32.79 -12.47 -7.00
C GLU A 59 -31.84 -11.89 -8.07
N ASP A 60 -32.38 -11.15 -9.03
CA ASP A 60 -31.58 -10.52 -10.09
C ASP A 60 -30.73 -9.35 -9.54
N TYR A 61 -31.29 -8.55 -8.62
CA TYR A 61 -30.54 -7.49 -7.94
C TYR A 61 -29.48 -8.03 -6.98
N GLU A 62 -29.76 -9.11 -6.25
CA GLU A 62 -28.78 -9.78 -5.39
C GLU A 62 -27.56 -10.25 -6.20
N LYS A 63 -27.79 -10.91 -7.34
CA LYS A 63 -26.70 -11.31 -8.27
C LYS A 63 -25.89 -10.12 -8.76
N LYS A 64 -26.54 -9.00 -9.10
CA LYS A 64 -25.86 -7.79 -9.53
C LYS A 64 -25.03 -7.17 -8.42
N ILE A 65 -25.53 -7.16 -7.18
CA ILE A 65 -24.81 -6.66 -6.00
C ILE A 65 -23.54 -7.49 -5.78
N ASP A 66 -23.64 -8.82 -5.82
CA ASP A 66 -22.49 -9.69 -5.58
C ASP A 66 -21.42 -9.56 -6.68
N ALA A 67 -21.84 -9.49 -7.95
CA ALA A 67 -20.93 -9.23 -9.06
C ALA A 67 -20.23 -7.86 -8.92
N CYS A 68 -20.95 -6.84 -8.44
CA CYS A 68 -20.38 -5.52 -8.22
C CYS A 68 -19.35 -5.52 -7.08
N LYS A 69 -19.65 -6.20 -5.96
CA LYS A 69 -18.72 -6.36 -4.83
C LYS A 69 -17.43 -7.07 -5.24
N GLN A 70 -17.53 -8.16 -6.02
CA GLN A 70 -16.36 -8.90 -6.50
C GLN A 70 -15.48 -8.02 -7.41
N LYS A 71 -16.09 -7.26 -8.33
CA LYS A 71 -15.36 -6.33 -9.19
C LYS A 71 -14.67 -5.22 -8.40
N ALA A 72 -15.33 -4.66 -7.41
CA ALA A 72 -14.74 -3.63 -6.55
C ALA A 72 -13.53 -4.19 -5.78
N ALA A 73 -13.67 -5.35 -5.14
CA ALA A 73 -12.57 -6.00 -4.42
C ALA A 73 -11.39 -6.35 -5.34
N ALA A 74 -11.65 -6.81 -6.57
CA ALA A 74 -10.61 -7.11 -7.55
C ALA A 74 -9.86 -5.84 -7.98
N ALA A 75 -10.58 -4.75 -8.26
CA ALA A 75 -9.97 -3.48 -8.65
C ALA A 75 -9.14 -2.86 -7.53
N GLU A 76 -9.63 -2.90 -6.28
CA GLU A 76 -8.87 -2.47 -5.10
C GLU A 76 -7.60 -3.32 -4.94
N SER A 77 -7.69 -4.65 -5.08
CA SER A 77 -6.53 -5.53 -4.97
C SER A 77 -5.50 -5.26 -6.07
N GLU A 78 -5.93 -5.00 -7.31
CA GLU A 78 -5.03 -4.71 -8.43
C GLU A 78 -4.28 -3.39 -8.22
N LEU A 79 -4.98 -2.36 -7.72
CA LEU A 79 -4.35 -1.08 -7.36
C LEU A 79 -3.29 -1.26 -6.26
N VAL A 80 -3.60 -2.02 -5.22
CA VAL A 80 -2.66 -2.29 -4.12
C VAL A 80 -1.43 -3.07 -4.60
N ILE A 81 -1.61 -4.06 -5.47
CA ILE A 81 -0.48 -4.84 -6.04
C ILE A 81 0.45 -3.92 -6.84
N ASN A 82 -0.11 -3.06 -7.71
CA ASN A 82 0.69 -2.14 -8.50
C ASN A 82 1.48 -1.13 -7.64
N GLU A 83 0.87 -0.63 -6.55
CA GLU A 83 1.55 0.26 -5.61
C GLU A 83 2.69 -0.46 -4.86
N ILE A 84 2.47 -1.69 -4.43
CA ILE A 84 3.51 -2.52 -3.79
C ILE A 84 4.67 -2.73 -4.76
N ASP A 85 4.41 -3.15 -5.99
CA ASP A 85 5.46 -3.39 -6.99
C ASP A 85 6.32 -2.15 -7.25
N GLU A 86 5.68 -0.97 -7.32
CA GLU A 86 6.41 0.29 -7.51
C GLU A 86 7.26 0.64 -6.28
N LEU A 87 6.72 0.48 -5.07
CA LEU A 87 7.48 0.70 -3.84
C LEU A 87 8.66 -0.26 -3.69
N GLU A 88 8.53 -1.51 -4.14
CA GLU A 88 9.63 -2.47 -4.14
C GLU A 88 10.76 -2.05 -5.10
N ARG A 89 10.42 -1.58 -6.30
CA ARG A 89 11.43 -1.03 -7.23
C ARG A 89 12.16 0.17 -6.63
N GLN A 90 11.42 1.08 -5.98
CA GLN A 90 12.01 2.24 -5.32
C GLN A 90 12.93 1.83 -4.17
N ARG A 91 12.51 0.87 -3.35
CA ARG A 91 13.33 0.30 -2.27
C ARG A 91 14.65 -0.25 -2.81
N ASP A 92 14.58 -1.03 -3.88
CA ASP A 92 15.76 -1.66 -4.47
C ASP A 92 16.74 -0.60 -5.03
N SER A 93 16.21 0.43 -5.71
CA SER A 93 17.02 1.56 -6.20
C SER A 93 17.70 2.34 -5.08
N VAL A 94 16.98 2.59 -3.97
CA VAL A 94 17.54 3.27 -2.79
C VAL A 94 18.64 2.43 -2.12
N GLU A 95 18.46 1.11 -2.06
CA GLU A 95 19.45 0.19 -1.51
C GLU A 95 20.76 0.21 -2.33
N GLU A 96 20.68 0.19 -3.66
CA GLU A 96 21.84 0.28 -4.54
C GLU A 96 22.61 1.60 -4.35
N GLN A 97 21.88 2.72 -4.24
CA GLN A 97 22.49 4.02 -3.95
C GLN A 97 23.19 4.02 -2.59
N ARG A 98 22.55 3.45 -1.56
CA ARG A 98 23.13 3.34 -0.21
C ARG A 98 24.43 2.56 -0.21
N GLN A 99 24.49 1.44 -0.94
CA GLN A 99 25.70 0.63 -1.05
C GLN A 99 26.83 1.39 -1.76
N THR A 100 26.50 2.16 -2.80
CA THR A 100 27.46 2.98 -3.52
C THR A 100 28.07 4.06 -2.63
N ILE A 101 27.22 4.77 -1.87
CA ILE A 101 27.67 5.79 -0.90
C ILE A 101 28.58 5.18 0.15
N LYS A 102 28.19 4.04 0.74
CA LYS A 102 28.99 3.36 1.76
C LYS A 102 30.39 2.97 1.26
N LYS A 103 30.49 2.55 0.00
CA LYS A 103 31.78 2.25 -0.63
C LYS A 103 32.62 3.52 -0.81
N PHE A 104 32.01 4.61 -1.28
CA PHE A 104 32.70 5.89 -1.43
C PHE A 104 33.21 6.44 -0.09
N GLU A 105 32.40 6.36 0.98
CA GLU A 105 32.81 6.75 2.33
C GLU A 105 34.00 5.92 2.84
N GLN A 106 33.99 4.61 2.56
CA GLN A 106 35.10 3.74 2.94
C GLN A 106 36.39 4.09 2.18
N ASP A 107 36.28 4.38 0.89
CA ASP A 107 37.42 4.76 0.06
C ASP A 107 37.96 6.15 0.45
N ASP A 108 37.08 7.10 0.79
CA ASP A 108 37.45 8.42 1.31
C ASP A 108 38.16 8.30 2.67
N LEU A 109 37.60 7.52 3.61
CA LEU A 109 38.24 7.26 4.89
C LEU A 109 39.63 6.64 4.71
N ARG A 110 39.78 5.69 3.78
CA ARG A 110 41.06 5.08 3.45
C ARG A 110 42.05 6.12 2.90
N ALA A 111 41.60 7.01 2.01
CA ALA A 111 42.43 8.08 1.46
C ALA A 111 42.88 9.06 2.57
N GLN A 112 41.95 9.48 3.43
CA GLN A 112 42.26 10.34 4.58
C GLN A 112 43.25 9.69 5.54
N MET A 113 43.07 8.42 5.90
CA MET A 113 44.01 7.69 6.77
C MET A 113 45.41 7.62 6.14
N LYS A 114 45.50 7.37 4.84
CA LYS A 114 46.77 7.35 4.11
C LYS A 114 47.46 8.72 4.11
N LEU A 115 46.70 9.79 3.86
CA LEU A 115 47.22 11.16 3.89
C LEU A 115 47.67 11.55 5.31
N SER A 116 46.89 11.22 6.33
CA SER A 116 47.25 11.45 7.74
C SER A 116 48.51 10.70 8.13
N MET A 117 48.68 9.45 7.68
CA MET A 117 49.90 8.68 7.88
C MET A 117 51.10 9.40 7.27
N TYR A 118 51.01 9.86 6.01
CA TYR A 118 52.09 10.61 5.37
C TYR A 118 52.42 11.90 6.12
N ALA A 119 51.41 12.71 6.45
CA ALA A 119 51.60 13.93 7.21
C ALA A 119 52.26 13.67 8.59
N SER A 120 51.92 12.57 9.26
CA SER A 120 52.52 12.23 10.56
C SER A 120 54.00 11.83 10.49
N VAL A 121 54.43 11.25 9.35
CA VAL A 121 55.81 10.79 9.16
C VAL A 121 56.69 11.92 8.62
N THR A 122 56.15 12.75 7.74
CA THR A 122 56.95 13.77 7.05
C THR A 122 56.80 15.16 7.64
N ASN A 123 55.72 15.42 8.38
CA ASN A 123 55.29 16.76 8.81
C ASN A 123 55.20 17.77 7.65
N ILE A 124 54.99 17.30 6.41
CA ILE A 124 54.89 18.15 5.23
C ILE A 124 53.44 18.53 4.96
N ILE A 125 53.23 19.80 4.65
CA ILE A 125 52.02 20.32 4.03
C ILE A 125 52.39 20.78 2.61
N PRO A 126 51.97 20.04 1.56
CA PRO A 126 52.28 20.39 0.18
C PRO A 126 51.45 21.58 -0.31
N TYR A 127 52.01 22.37 -1.21
CA TYR A 127 51.24 23.36 -1.97
C TYR A 127 50.70 22.70 -3.25
N LEU A 128 49.41 22.88 -3.52
CA LEU A 128 48.71 22.22 -4.64
C LEU A 128 48.41 23.16 -5.81
N ASP A 129 48.85 24.42 -5.71
CA ASP A 129 48.44 25.50 -6.62
C ASP A 129 49.17 25.43 -7.98
N ASP A 130 50.38 24.86 -8.03
CA ASP A 130 51.21 24.75 -9.23
C ASP A 130 51.65 23.29 -9.48
N PRO A 131 51.07 22.59 -10.47
CA PRO A 131 51.42 21.20 -10.76
C PRO A 131 52.77 21.07 -11.48
N SER A 132 53.38 22.16 -11.95
CA SER A 132 54.68 22.14 -12.62
C SER A 132 55.86 22.03 -11.64
N LYS A 133 55.60 22.12 -10.33
CA LYS A 133 56.61 22.13 -9.27
C LYS A 133 56.22 21.23 -8.11
N ILE A 134 57.23 20.76 -7.38
CA ILE A 134 57.03 20.07 -6.10
C ILE A 134 57.38 21.06 -5.00
N SER A 135 56.38 21.59 -4.30
CA SER A 135 56.58 22.60 -3.27
C SER A 135 55.70 22.39 -2.05
N GLY A 136 56.09 22.98 -0.93
CA GLY A 136 55.38 22.84 0.33
C GLY A 136 56.18 23.39 1.50
N HIS A 137 55.72 23.07 2.70
CA HIS A 137 56.44 23.40 3.93
C HIS A 137 56.46 22.23 4.91
N ILE A 138 57.55 22.12 5.67
CA ILE A 138 57.76 21.17 6.77
C ILE A 138 57.43 21.90 8.08
N VAL A 139 56.61 21.29 8.94
CA VAL A 139 56.16 21.86 10.21
C VAL A 139 56.81 21.15 11.39
N GLU A 140 57.66 21.86 12.14
CA GLU A 140 58.16 21.38 13.43
C GLU A 140 57.27 21.88 14.58
N ARG A 141 56.48 20.98 15.18
CA ARG A 141 55.58 21.34 16.28
C ARG A 141 56.32 21.83 17.53
N ASP A 142 57.47 21.25 17.85
CA ASP A 142 58.17 21.55 19.10
C ASP A 142 58.95 22.87 19.03
N LYS A 143 59.50 23.20 17.86
CA LYS A 143 60.33 24.40 17.66
C LYS A 143 59.56 25.59 17.06
N LYS A 144 58.30 25.38 16.65
CA LYS A 144 57.48 26.37 15.90
C LYS A 144 58.18 26.89 14.64
N VAL A 145 58.97 26.04 13.98
CA VAL A 145 59.69 26.38 12.74
C VAL A 145 58.92 25.83 11.55
N VAL A 146 58.88 26.62 10.48
CA VAL A 146 58.27 26.25 9.20
C VAL A 146 59.32 26.45 8.10
N GLU A 147 59.83 25.35 7.54
CA GLU A 147 60.81 25.38 6.44
C GLU A 147 60.09 25.15 5.11
N LYS A 148 60.30 26.03 4.12
CA LYS A 148 59.68 25.94 2.80
C LYS A 148 60.63 25.28 1.81
N PHE A 149 60.08 24.48 0.89
CA PHE A 149 60.84 23.87 -0.20
C PHE A 149 60.12 24.04 -1.54
N GLU A 150 60.90 24.07 -2.62
CA GLU A 150 60.43 24.10 -4.01
C GLU A 150 61.45 23.38 -4.91
N PHE A 151 60.97 22.43 -5.70
CA PHE A 151 61.76 21.68 -6.68
C PHE A 151 61.09 21.72 -8.04
N ASP A 152 61.91 21.86 -9.08
CA ASP A 152 61.51 21.84 -10.48
C ASP A 152 61.79 20.45 -11.07
N PRO A 153 60.74 19.65 -11.38
CA PRO A 153 60.89 18.30 -11.92
C PRO A 153 61.64 18.24 -13.26
N SER A 154 61.76 19.36 -13.99
CA SER A 154 62.54 19.42 -15.24
C SER A 154 64.05 19.53 -15.01
N LYS A 155 64.47 19.92 -13.80
CA LYS A 155 65.87 20.19 -13.45
C LYS A 155 66.46 19.16 -12.49
N VAL A 156 65.62 18.49 -11.70
CA VAL A 156 66.02 17.57 -10.64
C VAL A 156 65.32 16.24 -10.84
N THR A 157 66.06 15.13 -10.71
CA THR A 157 65.44 13.80 -10.84
C THR A 157 64.49 13.53 -9.66
N SER A 158 63.52 12.63 -9.84
CA SER A 158 62.63 12.22 -8.76
C SER A 158 63.41 11.61 -7.58
N PHE A 159 64.51 10.91 -7.85
CA PHE A 159 65.37 10.32 -6.81
C PHE A 159 66.09 11.40 -5.99
N ASP A 160 66.70 12.38 -6.66
CA ASP A 160 67.38 13.48 -5.97
C ASP A 160 66.42 14.34 -5.17
N THR A 161 65.22 14.60 -5.72
CA THR A 161 64.15 15.33 -5.03
C THR A 161 63.74 14.60 -3.75
N CYS A 162 63.45 13.29 -3.83
CA CYS A 162 63.10 12.49 -2.65
C CYS A 162 64.21 12.50 -1.59
N ASN A 163 65.47 12.30 -2.00
CA ASN A 163 66.61 12.33 -1.06
C ASN A 163 66.78 13.69 -0.39
N ASN A 164 66.61 14.78 -1.12
CA ASN A 164 66.70 16.13 -0.57
C ASN A 164 65.59 16.39 0.44
N ILE A 165 64.35 16.01 0.13
CA ILE A 165 63.21 16.12 1.05
C ILE A 165 63.46 15.27 2.31
N TRP A 166 63.93 14.03 2.16
CA TRP A 166 64.19 13.15 3.30
C TRP A 166 65.29 13.68 4.21
N LYS A 167 66.34 14.29 3.64
CA LYS A 167 67.37 14.99 4.41
C LYS A 167 66.78 16.13 5.22
N MET A 168 65.94 16.97 4.63
CA MET A 168 65.27 18.07 5.33
C MET A 168 64.43 17.55 6.50
N ILE A 169 63.61 16.52 6.28
CA ILE A 169 62.80 15.89 7.34
C ILE A 169 63.68 15.32 8.46
N SER A 170 64.79 14.66 8.13
CA SER A 170 65.68 14.05 9.14
C SER A 170 66.50 15.05 9.97
N LEU A 171 66.64 16.28 9.46
CA LEU A 171 67.34 17.37 10.12
C LEU A 171 66.39 18.22 10.99
N SER A 172 65.08 17.97 10.88
CA SER A 172 64.01 18.63 11.63
C SER A 172 63.74 17.89 12.95
#